data_AF-A0A1Z2XUM4-F1
#
_entry.id   AF-A0A1Z2XUM4-F1
#
_cell.length_a   1.000
_cell.length_b   1.000
_cell.length_c   1.000
_cell.angle_alpha   90.00
_cell.angle_beta   90.00
_cell.angle_gamma   90.00
#
_symmetry.space_group_name_H-M   'P 1'
#
loop_
_entity.id
_entity.type
_entity.pdbx_description
1 polymer ?
#
loop_
_entity_poly.entity_id
_entity_poly.type
_entity_poly.pdbx_seq_one_letter_code
_entity_poly.pdbx_strand_id
1 'polypeptide(L)'
;MRKNGKYRFSLQFPAETEEQIQAGELLERLGNKKSAVVVAALGEYLAAHPALLSPECRVEIKAVQSLSSESLREMVRNLLEEQLAATSKTEAGTGNNVDFNGKITEMLDNLDMFQ
;
A
#
# COMPACT_ATOMS: atom_id res chain seq x y z
N MET A 1 -21.54 -25.89 -11.34
CA MET A 1 -22.92 -26.43 -11.25
C MET A 1 -22.92 -27.66 -10.33
N ARG A 2 -23.89 -27.80 -9.43
CA ARG A 2 -24.06 -29.00 -8.59
C ARG A 2 -24.74 -30.09 -9.41
N LYS A 3 -24.11 -31.27 -9.55
CA LYS A 3 -24.71 -32.47 -10.15
C LYS A 3 -24.44 -33.66 -9.24
N ASN A 4 -25.45 -34.48 -8.97
CA ASN A 4 -25.35 -35.70 -8.15
C ASN A 4 -24.73 -35.46 -6.77
N GLY A 5 -25.12 -34.37 -6.10
CA GLY A 5 -24.58 -34.01 -4.79
C GLY A 5 -23.13 -33.48 -4.80
N LYS A 6 -22.48 -33.42 -5.96
CA LYS A 6 -21.10 -32.95 -6.12
C LYS A 6 -21.08 -31.60 -6.81
N TYR A 7 -20.18 -30.73 -6.36
CA TYR A 7 -19.88 -29.48 -7.05
C TYR A 7 -18.72 -29.71 -8.01
N ARG A 8 -18.88 -29.27 -9.26
CA ARG A 8 -17.79 -29.24 -10.25
C ARG A 8 -17.55 -27.80 -10.69
N PHE A 9 -16.29 -27.40 -10.57
CA PHE A 9 -15.75 -26.12 -11.02
C PHE A 9 -14.44 -26.40 -11.77
N SER A 10 -14.17 -25.61 -12.80
CA SER A 10 -12.87 -25.56 -13.47
C SER A 10 -12.19 -24.27 -13.02
N LEU A 11 -10.95 -24.35 -12.55
CA LEU A 11 -10.16 -23.22 -12.08
C LEU A 11 -8.89 -23.17 -12.91
N GLN A 12 -8.56 -22.00 -13.43
CA GLN A 12 -7.33 -21.70 -14.15
C GLN A 12 -6.78 -20.38 -13.60
N PHE A 13 -5.47 -20.34 -13.37
CA PHE A 13 -4.76 -19.15 -12.90
C PHE A 13 -3.45 -19.03 -13.69
N PRO A 14 -2.92 -17.80 -13.86
CA PRO A 14 -1.65 -17.59 -14.55
C PRO A 14 -0.48 -18.18 -13.75
N ALA A 15 0.63 -18.44 -14.42
CA ALA A 15 1.88 -18.93 -13.83
C ALA A 15 2.96 -17.83 -13.86
N GLU A 16 2.58 -16.63 -13.45
CA GLU A 16 3.43 -15.43 -13.53
C GLU A 16 4.29 -15.23 -12.27
N THR A 17 3.84 -15.78 -11.13
CA THR A 17 4.54 -15.69 -9.85
C THR A 17 5.03 -17.06 -9.40
N GLU A 18 6.10 -17.09 -8.59
CA GLU A 18 6.64 -18.34 -8.02
C GLU A 18 5.59 -19.08 -7.19
N GLU A 19 4.76 -18.33 -6.44
CA GLU A 19 3.65 -18.87 -5.65
C GLU A 19 2.62 -19.58 -6.53
N GLN A 20 2.26 -18.98 -7.68
CA GLN A 20 1.35 -19.58 -8.65
C GLN A 20 1.95 -20.85 -9.26
N ILE A 21 3.22 -20.81 -9.67
CA ILE A 21 3.90 -21.98 -10.25
C ILE A 21 3.92 -23.13 -9.24
N GLN A 22 4.35 -22.85 -8.01
CA GLN A 22 4.42 -23.83 -6.93
C GLN A 22 3.04 -24.44 -6.61
N ALA A 23 2.00 -23.60 -6.54
CA ALA A 23 0.63 -24.07 -6.34
C ALA A 23 0.14 -24.95 -7.51
N GLY A 24 0.45 -24.56 -8.74
CA GLY A 24 0.16 -25.32 -9.96
C GLY A 24 0.79 -26.70 -9.94
N GLU A 25 2.11 -26.78 -9.76
CA GLU A 25 2.86 -28.05 -9.71
C GLU A 25 2.38 -28.96 -8.58
N LEU A 26 2.08 -28.40 -7.40
CA LEU A 26 1.54 -29.16 -6.28
C LEU A 26 0.19 -29.78 -6.64
N LEU A 27 -0.71 -29.00 -7.23
CA LEU A 27 -2.03 -29.47 -7.64
C LEU A 27 -1.93 -30.50 -8.77
N GLU A 28 -1.02 -30.34 -9.72
CA GLU A 28 -0.78 -31.34 -10.75
C GLU A 28 -0.33 -32.68 -10.15
N ARG A 29 0.67 -32.66 -9.26
CA ARG A 29 1.20 -33.84 -8.57
C ARG A 29 0.13 -34.57 -7.75
N LEU A 30 -0.84 -33.84 -7.19
CA LEU A 30 -1.90 -34.41 -6.34
C LEU A 30 -3.00 -35.17 -7.11
N GLY A 31 -3.08 -35.06 -8.45
CA GLY A 31 -4.01 -35.87 -9.24
C GLY A 31 -5.48 -35.73 -8.78
N ASN A 32 -6.14 -36.85 -8.48
CA ASN A 32 -7.55 -36.86 -8.05
C ASN A 32 -7.77 -36.30 -6.62
N LYS A 33 -6.71 -36.01 -5.87
CA LYS A 33 -6.79 -35.46 -4.50
C LYS A 33 -6.76 -33.93 -4.48
N LYS A 34 -6.64 -33.28 -5.64
CA LYS A 34 -6.69 -31.81 -5.79
C LYS A 34 -7.88 -31.18 -5.07
N SER A 35 -9.07 -31.72 -5.30
CA SER A 35 -10.31 -31.16 -4.74
C SER A 35 -10.33 -31.20 -3.21
N ALA A 36 -9.73 -32.23 -2.59
CA ALA A 36 -9.68 -32.33 -1.14
C ALA A 36 -8.83 -31.20 -0.53
N VAL A 37 -7.65 -30.92 -1.12
CA VAL A 37 -6.76 -29.86 -0.65
C VAL A 37 -7.38 -28.48 -0.87
N VAL A 38 -7.93 -28.22 -2.06
CA VAL A 38 -8.56 -26.93 -2.37
C VAL A 38 -9.77 -26.66 -1.46
N VAL A 39 -10.59 -27.67 -1.18
CA VAL A 39 -11.75 -27.51 -0.28
C VAL A 39 -11.30 -27.28 1.17
N ALA A 40 -10.26 -27.98 1.64
CA ALA A 40 -9.73 -27.77 2.98
C ALA A 40 -9.14 -26.36 3.15
N ALA A 41 -8.29 -25.94 2.22
CA ALA A 41 -7.70 -24.59 2.22
C ALA A 41 -8.76 -23.49 2.13
N LEU A 42 -9.79 -23.67 1.31
CA LEU A 42 -10.91 -22.72 1.24
C LEU A 42 -11.69 -22.66 2.57
N GLY A 43 -11.86 -23.79 3.25
CA GLY A 43 -12.49 -23.85 4.57
C GLY A 43 -11.70 -23.07 5.62
N GLU A 44 -10.38 -23.25 5.67
CA GLU A 44 -9.47 -22.50 6.56
C GLU A 44 -9.50 -21.00 6.23
N TYR A 45 -9.49 -20.65 4.94
CA TYR A 45 -9.55 -19.26 4.50
C TYR A 45 -10.86 -18.57 4.91
N LEU A 46 -12.00 -19.26 4.77
CA LEU A 46 -13.30 -18.75 5.19
C LEU A 46 -13.41 -18.64 6.72
N ALA A 47 -12.79 -19.56 7.47
CA ALA A 47 -12.74 -19.47 8.93
C ALA A 47 -11.93 -18.24 9.39
N ALA A 48 -10.84 -17.92 8.70
CA ALA A 48 -10.06 -16.71 8.96
C ALA A 48 -10.77 -15.42 8.47
N HIS A 49 -11.64 -15.51 7.46
CA HIS A 49 -12.32 -14.37 6.85
C HIS A 49 -13.85 -14.59 6.76
N PRO A 50 -14.57 -14.60 7.90
CA PRO A 50 -16.01 -14.87 7.94
C PRO A 50 -16.83 -13.81 7.18
N ALA A 51 -16.27 -12.61 6.98
CA ALA A 51 -16.90 -11.54 6.20
C ALA A 51 -17.25 -11.98 4.76
N LEU A 52 -16.51 -12.92 4.17
CA LEU A 52 -16.72 -13.41 2.81
C LEU A 52 -17.98 -14.25 2.64
N LEU A 53 -18.57 -14.72 3.75
CA LEU A 53 -19.85 -15.43 3.74
C LEU A 53 -21.04 -14.47 3.61
N SER A 54 -20.83 -13.17 3.89
CA SER A 54 -21.87 -12.17 3.74
C SER A 54 -22.04 -11.81 2.25
N PRO A 55 -23.29 -11.80 1.73
CA PRO A 55 -23.57 -11.57 0.31
C PRO A 55 -23.20 -10.16 -0.17
N GLU A 56 -22.90 -9.24 0.74
CA GLU A 56 -22.50 -7.86 0.43
C GLU A 56 -20.97 -7.67 0.39
N CYS A 57 -20.20 -8.70 0.73
CA CYS A 57 -18.74 -8.60 0.72
C CYS A 57 -18.19 -8.77 -0.69
N ARG A 58 -17.72 -7.67 -1.29
CA ARG A 58 -16.88 -7.70 -2.49
C ARG A 58 -15.50 -8.21 -2.11
N VAL A 59 -15.11 -9.38 -2.65
CA VAL A 59 -13.75 -9.89 -2.58
C VAL A 59 -12.85 -9.02 -3.47
N GLU A 60 -12.16 -8.05 -2.89
CA GLU A 60 -11.05 -7.37 -3.56
C GLU A 60 -9.76 -8.14 -3.28
N ILE A 61 -9.29 -8.92 -4.27
CA ILE A 61 -7.95 -9.51 -4.22
C ILE A 61 -6.95 -8.38 -4.49
N LYS A 62 -6.59 -7.65 -3.44
CA LYS A 62 -5.45 -6.74 -3.47
C LYS A 62 -4.20 -7.62 -3.41
N ALA A 63 -3.66 -7.95 -4.58
CA ALA A 63 -2.28 -8.41 -4.67
C ALA A 63 -1.43 -7.29 -4.08
N VAL A 64 -1.08 -7.43 -2.80
CA VAL A 64 -0.12 -6.56 -2.15
C VAL A 64 1.18 -6.89 -2.83
N GLN A 65 1.53 -6.09 -3.85
CA GLN A 65 2.91 -5.99 -4.28
C GLN A 65 3.69 -5.70 -3.00
N SER A 66 4.50 -6.66 -2.56
CA SER A 66 5.36 -6.50 -1.40
C SER A 66 6.46 -5.51 -1.77
N LEU A 67 6.12 -4.24 -1.98
CA LEU A 67 7.09 -3.18 -1.84
C LEU A 67 7.55 -3.27 -0.40
N SER A 68 8.78 -3.76 -0.21
CA SER A 68 9.40 -3.81 1.10
C SER A 68 9.34 -2.40 1.69
N SER A 69 9.06 -2.31 3.00
CA SER A 69 9.02 -1.01 3.69
C SER A 69 10.33 -0.23 3.53
N GLU A 70 11.42 -0.91 3.18
CA GLU A 70 12.72 -0.36 2.82
C GLU A 70 12.69 0.33 1.45
N SER A 71 12.18 -0.34 0.40
CA SER A 71 12.05 0.25 -0.94
C SER A 71 11.12 1.48 -0.95
N LEU A 72 10.04 1.43 -0.17
CA LEU A 72 9.11 2.56 -0.02
C LEU A 72 9.79 3.75 0.68
N ARG A 73 10.61 3.49 1.72
CA ARG A 73 11.40 4.54 2.40
C ARG A 73 12.43 5.17 1.46
N GLU A 74 13.11 4.37 0.66
CA GLU A 74 14.11 4.85 -0.30
C GLU A 74 13.47 5.74 -1.38
N MET A 75 12.32 5.32 -1.91
CA MET A 75 11.55 6.11 -2.87
C MET A 75 11.07 7.45 -2.27
N VAL A 76 10.57 7.44 -1.03
CA VAL A 76 10.15 8.67 -0.33
C VAL A 76 11.36 9.58 -0.06
N ARG A 77 12.52 9.02 0.31
CA ARG A 77 13.74 9.80 0.52
C ARG A 77 14.19 10.50 -0.75
N ASN A 78 14.23 9.78 -1.88
CA ASN A 78 14.60 10.36 -3.17
C ASN A 78 13.63 11.48 -3.60
N LEU A 79 12.33 11.27 -3.39
CA LEU A 79 11.32 12.27 -3.75
C LEU A 79 11.40 13.53 -2.87
N LEU A 80 11.74 13.38 -1.58
CA LEU A 80 12.01 14.51 -0.69
C LEU A 80 13.32 15.22 -1.02
N GLU A 81 14.39 14.49 -1.35
CA GLU A 81 15.67 15.07 -1.77
C GLU A 81 15.51 15.86 -3.08
N GLU A 82 14.76 15.35 -4.05
CA GLU A 82 14.42 16.07 -5.28
C GLU A 82 13.60 17.34 -5.00
N GLN A 83 12.60 17.27 -4.12
CA GLN A 83 11.79 18.43 -3.75
C GLN A 83 12.58 19.49 -2.97
N LEU A 84 13.46 19.07 -2.05
CA LEU A 84 14.35 19.98 -1.32
C LEU A 84 15.38 20.61 -2.26
N ALA A 85 15.94 19.85 -3.21
CA ALA A 85 16.83 20.37 -4.23
C ALA A 85 16.12 21.34 -5.18
N ALA A 86 14.87 21.07 -5.57
CA ALA A 86 14.04 21.98 -6.37
C ALA A 86 13.66 23.26 -5.59
N THR A 87 13.36 23.14 -4.29
CA THR A 87 13.04 24.27 -3.41
C THR A 87 14.28 25.14 -3.16
N SER A 88 15.44 24.54 -2.91
CA SER A 88 16.73 25.25 -2.76
C SER A 88 17.17 26.01 -4.02
N LYS A 89 16.71 25.59 -5.22
CA LYS A 89 16.94 26.32 -6.48
C LYS A 89 15.97 27.49 -6.69
N THR A 90 14.85 27.53 -5.97
CA THR A 90 13.89 28.64 -6.03
C THR A 90 14.17 29.71 -4.97
N GLU A 91 14.92 29.39 -3.91
CA GLU A 91 15.30 30.35 -2.86
C GLU A 91 16.60 31.13 -3.13
N ALA A 92 17.27 30.90 -4.27
CA ALA A 92 18.41 31.71 -4.71
C ALA A 92 18.01 33.01 -5.43
N GLY A 93 16.86 33.59 -5.07
CA GLY A 93 16.36 34.80 -5.70
C GLY A 93 15.12 35.37 -5.02
N THR A 94 15.26 35.94 -3.82
CA THR A 94 14.72 37.24 -3.40
C THR A 94 15.20 37.49 -1.97
N GLY A 95 16.20 38.37 -1.84
CA GLY A 95 16.63 38.84 -0.53
C GLY A 95 15.50 39.59 0.17
N ASN A 96 15.08 39.08 1.32
CA ASN A 96 14.42 39.88 2.33
C ASN A 96 15.07 39.51 3.66
N ASN A 97 16.25 40.10 3.90
CA ASN A 97 16.74 40.31 5.26
C ASN A 97 15.76 41.32 5.87
N VAL A 98 14.62 40.81 6.38
CA VAL A 98 13.73 41.65 7.19
C VAL A 98 14.48 41.83 8.50
N ASP A 99 15.07 43.00 8.65
CA ASP A 99 15.75 43.41 9.87
C ASP A 99 14.73 43.46 11.03
N PHE A 100 14.58 42.32 11.72
CA PHE A 100 13.66 42.16 12.84
C PHE A 100 14.03 43.12 13.98
N ASN A 101 15.31 43.47 14.14
CA ASN A 101 15.75 44.39 15.18
C ASN A 101 15.25 45.82 14.92
N GLY A 102 15.27 46.27 13.65
CA GLY A 102 14.71 47.57 13.26
C GLY A 102 13.21 47.65 13.56
N LYS A 103 12.44 46.62 13.18
CA LYS A 103 10.99 46.56 13.43
C LYS A 103 10.62 46.47 14.91
N ILE A 104 11.38 45.73 15.71
CA ILE A 104 11.13 45.62 17.15
C ILE A 104 11.40 46.97 17.85
N THR A 105 12.44 47.69 17.43
CA THR A 105 12.77 49.02 17.98
C THR A 105 11.66 50.04 17.68
N GLU A 106 11.13 50.04 16.46
CA GLU A 106 10.02 50.91 16.06
C GLU A 106 8.71 50.59 16.82
N MET A 107 8.48 49.31 17.19
CA MET A 107 7.35 48.92 18.02
C MET A 107 7.49 49.36 19.49
N LEU A 108 8.72 49.47 20.00
CA LEU A 108 8.99 49.91 21.38
C LEU A 108 8.85 51.43 21.51
N ASP A 109 9.30 52.22 20.53
CA ASP A 109 9.14 53.68 20.52
C ASP A 109 7.66 54.10 20.54
N ASN A 110 6.78 53.29 19.93
CA ASN A 110 5.34 53.54 19.94
C ASN A 110 4.69 53.34 21.32
N LEU A 111 5.33 52.61 22.25
CA LEU A 111 4.81 52.44 23.63
C LEU A 111 5.11 53.68 24.50
N ASP A 112 6.22 54.37 24.25
CA ASP A 112 6.58 55.59 25.00
C ASP A 112 5.72 56.80 24.64
N MET A 113 4.96 56.75 23.54
CA MET A 113 4.04 57.81 23.13
C MET A 113 2.69 57.79 23.87
N PHE A 114 2.43 56.77 24.71
CA PHE A 114 1.19 56.62 25.48
C PHE A 114 1.36 56.90 26.99
N GLN A 115 2.43 57.58 27.39
CA GLN A 115 2.67 57.96 28.78
C GLN A 115 2.37 59.44 29.07
#